data_AF-A0A951X6D3-F1
#
_entry.id   AF-A0A951X6D3-F1
#
_cell.length_a   1.000
_cell.length_b   1.000
_cell.length_c   1.000
_cell.angle_alpha   90.00
_cell.angle_beta   90.00
_cell.angle_gamma   90.00
#
_symmetry.space_group_name_H-M   'P 1'
#
loop_
_entity.id
_entity.type
_entity.pdbx_description
1 polymer ?
#
loop_
_entity_poly.entity_id
_entity_poly.type
_entity_poly.pdbx_seq_one_letter_code
_entity_poly.pdbx_strand_id
1 'polypeptide(L)'
;MKIERNCSNSPPLVVGKLVHFVFTTSGRGSVRHRSYAQGEVMKIGKRLTIKVVDDPNAHEYWRKAHVGKLKVVGHAAVIPELPEAAGHEKAAVKSRRHPASPHGTRDAADMQPSPYSLLRIAKELELTATGAAYYGNALRVTKDIPGVSDEERLLLDRYATGRQRDPDHVALQDLAIKLRTLG
;
A
#
# COMPACT_ATOMS: atom_id res chain seq x y z
N MET A 1 -21.12 -31.42 2.67
CA MET A 1 -21.54 -30.28 1.84
C MET A 1 -20.32 -29.72 1.11
N LYS A 2 -20.28 -29.84 -0.22
CA LYS A 2 -19.22 -29.31 -1.08
C LYS A 2 -19.71 -27.94 -1.57
N ILE A 3 -19.09 -26.85 -1.11
CA ILE A 3 -19.41 -25.51 -1.60
C ILE A 3 -18.64 -25.31 -2.90
N GLU A 4 -19.28 -25.59 -4.03
CA GLU A 4 -18.79 -25.20 -5.34
C GLU A 4 -18.83 -23.68 -5.43
N ARG A 5 -17.65 -23.05 -5.34
CA ARG A 5 -17.51 -21.62 -5.59
C ARG A 5 -17.84 -21.40 -7.07
N ASN A 6 -18.96 -20.74 -7.33
CA ASN A 6 -19.30 -20.19 -8.65
C ASN A 6 -18.17 -19.25 -9.08
N CYS A 7 -17.20 -19.80 -9.81
CA CYS A 7 -16.13 -19.04 -10.42
C CYS A 7 -16.72 -18.25 -11.58
N SER A 8 -17.07 -17.00 -11.27
CA SER A 8 -16.91 -15.84 -12.16
C SER A 8 -17.55 -15.93 -13.54
N ASN A 9 -18.72 -15.31 -13.66
CA ASN A 9 -19.35 -14.91 -14.92
C ASN A 9 -18.58 -13.73 -15.55
N SER A 10 -17.28 -13.91 -15.77
CA SER A 10 -16.44 -12.87 -16.37
C SER A 10 -16.78 -12.77 -17.85
N PRO A 11 -17.03 -11.57 -18.39
CA PRO A 11 -17.30 -11.41 -19.81
C PRO A 11 -16.10 -11.92 -20.64
N PRO A 12 -16.35 -12.50 -21.82
CA PRO A 12 -15.28 -12.98 -22.70
C PRO A 12 -14.33 -11.83 -23.04
N LEU A 13 -13.02 -12.09 -22.95
CA LEU A 13 -12.01 -11.11 -23.30
C LEU A 13 -11.95 -10.96 -24.82
N VAL A 14 -12.35 -9.79 -25.32
CA VAL A 14 -12.32 -9.45 -26.74
C VAL A 14 -10.95 -8.86 -27.08
N VAL A 15 -10.32 -9.38 -28.14
CA VAL A 15 -9.04 -8.86 -28.65
C VAL A 15 -9.24 -7.41 -29.12
N GLY A 16 -8.31 -6.53 -28.78
CA GLY A 16 -8.38 -5.08 -29.02
C GLY A 16 -9.10 -4.30 -27.91
N LYS A 17 -9.75 -4.96 -26.95
CA LYS A 17 -10.40 -4.27 -25.81
C LYS A 17 -9.36 -3.85 -24.77
N LEU A 18 -9.49 -2.63 -24.25
CA LEU A 18 -8.77 -2.18 -23.06
C LEU A 18 -9.38 -2.79 -21.81
N VAL A 19 -8.55 -3.38 -20.95
CA VAL A 19 -8.98 -3.98 -19.70
C VAL A 19 -8.08 -3.55 -18.56
N HIS A 20 -8.68 -3.49 -17.37
CA HIS A 20 -7.93 -3.39 -16.13
C HIS A 20 -7.57 -4.78 -15.65
N PHE A 21 -6.32 -4.99 -15.26
CA PHE A 21 -5.86 -6.29 -14.81
C PHE A 21 -4.83 -6.16 -13.70
N VAL A 22 -4.66 -7.27 -12.99
CA VAL A 22 -3.72 -7.37 -11.90
C VAL A 22 -2.65 -8.38 -12.23
N PHE A 23 -1.38 -8.00 -12.08
CA PHE A 23 -0.26 -8.92 -12.25
C PHE A 23 0.66 -8.88 -11.04
N THR A 24 1.45 -9.95 -10.87
CA THR A 24 2.46 -10.00 -9.82
C THR A 24 3.84 -9.75 -10.41
N THR A 25 4.62 -8.92 -9.73
CA THR A 25 6.04 -8.74 -10.01
C THR A 25 6.85 -9.48 -8.95
N SER A 26 7.98 -10.04 -9.35
CA SER A 26 8.99 -10.56 -8.43
C SER A 26 9.62 -9.38 -7.68
N GLY A 27 9.35 -9.27 -6.38
CA GLY A 27 10.04 -8.31 -5.51
C GLY A 27 11.45 -8.79 -5.15
N ARG A 28 12.17 -8.00 -4.33
CA ARG A 28 13.39 -8.50 -3.66
C ARG A 28 12.97 -9.62 -2.69
N GLY A 29 13.46 -10.84 -2.90
CA GLY A 29 13.16 -12.00 -2.06
C GLY A 29 11.92 -12.79 -2.51
N SER A 30 11.18 -13.40 -1.57
CA SER A 30 9.98 -14.20 -1.85
C SER A 30 8.68 -13.39 -1.96
N VAL A 31 8.73 -12.07 -1.69
CA VAL A 31 7.56 -11.20 -1.67
C VAL A 31 7.12 -10.87 -3.10
N ARG A 32 5.89 -11.26 -3.46
CA ARG A 32 5.28 -10.92 -4.75
C ARG A 32 4.43 -9.66 -4.58
N HIS A 33 4.76 -8.62 -5.35
CA HIS A 33 4.01 -7.36 -5.31
C HIS A 33 2.88 -7.46 -6.32
N ARG A 34 1.67 -7.13 -5.86
CA ARG A 34 0.47 -7.13 -6.71
C ARG A 34 0.31 -5.73 -7.31
N SER A 35 0.34 -5.63 -8.64
CA SER A 35 0.28 -4.36 -9.37
C SER A 35 -0.96 -4.31 -10.25
N TYR A 36 -1.63 -3.16 -10.23
CA TYR A 36 -2.77 -2.85 -11.08
C TYR A 36 -2.27 -2.11 -12.33
N ALA A 37 -2.82 -2.45 -13.49
CA ALA A 37 -2.52 -1.77 -14.74
C ALA A 37 -3.69 -1.84 -15.71
N GLN A 38 -3.66 -0.96 -16.70
CA GLN A 38 -4.51 -1.02 -17.87
C GLN A 38 -3.70 -1.57 -19.05
N GLY A 39 -4.34 -2.35 -19.90
CA GLY A 39 -3.70 -2.84 -21.09
C GLY A 39 -4.68 -3.32 -22.14
N GLU A 40 -4.18 -3.43 -23.37
CA GLU A 40 -4.94 -3.89 -24.52
C GLU A 40 -4.82 -5.41 -24.63
N VAL A 41 -5.96 -6.10 -24.77
CA VAL A 41 -5.98 -7.54 -24.97
C VAL A 41 -5.51 -7.85 -26.39
N MET A 42 -4.41 -8.59 -26.50
CA MET A 42 -3.87 -9.10 -27.76
C MET A 42 -3.86 -10.63 -27.76
N LYS A 43 -3.89 -11.22 -28.94
CA LYS A 43 -3.74 -12.67 -29.11
C LYS A 43 -2.39 -12.97 -29.73
N ILE A 44 -1.55 -13.74 -29.03
CA ILE A 44 -0.24 -14.18 -29.53
C ILE A 44 -0.25 -15.70 -29.57
N GLY A 45 -0.36 -16.25 -30.78
CA GLY A 45 -0.58 -17.67 -31.01
C GLY A 45 -1.88 -18.18 -30.35
N LYS A 46 -1.77 -19.14 -29.44
CA LYS A 46 -2.91 -19.74 -28.71
C LYS A 46 -3.19 -19.07 -27.35
N ARG A 47 -2.43 -18.05 -26.96
CA ARG A 47 -2.53 -17.41 -25.63
C ARG A 47 -3.04 -15.98 -25.74
N LEU A 48 -3.93 -15.61 -24.83
CA LEU A 48 -4.30 -14.22 -24.59
C LEU A 48 -3.17 -13.53 -23.82
N THR A 49 -2.78 -12.36 -24.31
CA THR A 49 -1.69 -11.55 -23.78
C THR A 49 -2.16 -10.13 -23.67
N ILE A 50 -1.82 -9.42 -22.61
CA ILE A 50 -2.20 -8.03 -22.43
C ILE A 50 -0.96 -7.16 -22.64
N LYS A 51 -1.04 -6.19 -23.55
CA LYS A 51 -0.01 -5.16 -23.74
C LYS A 51 -0.28 -4.02 -22.78
N VAL A 52 0.65 -3.77 -21.86
CA VAL A 52 0.51 -2.70 -20.87
C VAL A 52 0.49 -1.34 -21.57
N VAL A 53 -0.57 -0.57 -21.34
CA VAL A 53 -0.71 0.81 -21.84
C VAL A 53 -0.01 1.77 -20.89
N ASP A 54 0.46 2.88 -21.43
CA ASP A 54 1.09 3.93 -20.65
C ASP A 54 0.07 4.63 -19.75
N ASP A 55 0.33 4.64 -18.45
CA ASP A 55 -0.40 5.45 -17.50
C ASP A 55 0.46 6.66 -17.12
N PRO A 56 0.13 7.88 -17.60
CA PRO A 56 0.90 9.07 -17.30
C PRO A 56 0.90 9.41 -15.80
N ASN A 57 -0.05 8.88 -15.03
CA ASN A 57 -0.09 9.06 -13.59
C ASN A 57 0.81 8.08 -12.84
N ALA A 58 1.26 6.99 -13.47
CA ALA A 58 2.17 6.04 -12.84
C ALA A 58 3.58 6.62 -12.69
N HIS A 59 4.33 6.10 -11.70
CA HIS A 59 5.70 6.53 -11.44
C HIS A 59 6.62 6.20 -12.64
N GLU A 60 7.60 7.05 -12.94
CA GLU A 60 8.49 6.91 -14.11
C GLU A 60 9.20 5.55 -14.17
N TYR A 61 9.72 5.08 -13.03
CA TYR A 61 10.32 3.74 -12.92
C TYR A 61 9.36 2.63 -13.38
N TRP A 62 8.10 2.70 -12.94
CA TRP A 62 7.09 1.72 -13.32
C TRP A 62 6.80 1.78 -14.82
N ARG A 63 6.68 2.99 -15.36
CA ARG A 63 6.45 3.22 -16.79
C ARG A 63 7.57 2.60 -17.63
N LYS A 64 8.83 2.93 -17.32
CA LYS A 64 10.03 2.33 -17.95
C LYS A 64 10.08 0.80 -17.81
N ALA A 65 9.66 0.27 -16.67
CA ALA A 65 9.74 -1.16 -16.39
C ALA A 65 8.64 -1.98 -17.06
N HIS A 66 7.47 -1.40 -17.36
CA HIS A 66 6.27 -2.18 -17.73
C HIS A 66 5.56 -1.74 -19.00
N VAL A 67 5.60 -0.46 -19.38
CA VAL A 67 4.86 0.04 -20.54
C VAL A 67 5.32 -0.64 -21.82
N GLY A 68 4.36 -1.05 -22.65
CA GLY A 68 4.61 -1.78 -23.89
C GLY A 68 5.00 -3.25 -23.69
N LYS A 69 5.24 -3.72 -22.45
CA LYS A 69 5.54 -5.14 -22.20
C LYS A 69 4.28 -5.98 -22.30
N LEU A 70 4.50 -7.19 -22.79
CA LEU A 70 3.50 -8.23 -22.94
C LEU A 70 3.39 -9.04 -21.65
N LYS A 71 2.18 -9.14 -21.11
CA LYS A 71 1.87 -9.92 -19.92
C LYS A 71 0.88 -11.01 -20.27
N VAL A 72 1.26 -12.26 -20.02
CA VAL A 72 0.33 -13.39 -20.09
C VAL A 72 -0.46 -13.40 -18.80
N VAL A 73 -1.76 -13.17 -18.90
CA VAL A 73 -2.66 -13.00 -17.75
C VAL A 73 -3.79 -14.00 -17.90
N GLY A 74 -4.09 -14.75 -16.84
CA GLY A 74 -5.25 -15.63 -16.81
C GLY A 74 -6.55 -14.83 -16.70
N HIS A 75 -7.68 -15.38 -17.16
CA HIS A 75 -8.99 -14.71 -17.11
C HIS A 75 -9.36 -14.17 -15.72
N ALA A 76 -9.01 -14.90 -14.66
CA ALA A 76 -9.30 -14.51 -13.27
C ALA A 76 -8.54 -13.25 -12.78
N ALA A 77 -7.52 -12.80 -13.51
CA ALA A 77 -6.74 -11.62 -13.16
C ALA A 77 -7.21 -10.36 -13.90
N VAL A 78 -8.18 -10.48 -14.81
CA VAL A 78 -8.85 -9.34 -15.44
C VAL A 78 -9.98 -8.87 -14.52
N ILE A 79 -10.00 -7.58 -14.24
CA ILE A 79 -11.04 -6.94 -13.44
C ILE A 79 -12.20 -6.65 -14.39
N PRO A 80 -13.40 -7.20 -14.16
CA PRO A 80 -14.57 -6.87 -14.98
C PRO A 80 -14.86 -5.37 -14.87
N GLU A 81 -15.33 -4.76 -15.96
CA GLU A 81 -15.81 -3.38 -15.93
C GLU A 81 -16.93 -3.30 -14.88
N LEU A 82 -16.71 -2.50 -13.84
CA LEU A 82 -17.74 -2.22 -12.85
C LEU A 82 -18.91 -1.56 -13.60
N PRO A 83 -20.16 -2.02 -13.40
CA PRO A 83 -21.31 -1.38 -14.00
C PRO A 83 -21.31 0.11 -13.62
N GLU A 84 -21.52 0.98 -14.61
CA GLU A 84 -21.44 2.44 -14.52
C GLU A 84 -22.48 3.09 -13.57
N ALA A 85 -23.16 2.28 -12.74
CA ALA A 85 -24.27 2.67 -11.87
C ALA A 85 -23.86 2.67 -10.39
N ALA A 86 -23.11 3.67 -9.99
CA ALA A 86 -23.29 4.39 -8.73
C ALA A 86 -22.48 5.67 -8.85
N GLY A 87 -23.17 6.81 -8.83
CA GLY A 87 -22.52 8.11 -8.77
C GLY A 87 -21.53 8.14 -7.61
N HIS A 88 -20.26 7.92 -7.91
CA HIS A 88 -19.18 8.36 -7.06
C HIS A 88 -19.19 9.87 -7.20
N GLU A 89 -19.95 10.49 -6.30
CA GLU A 89 -19.54 11.72 -5.63
C GLU A 89 -18.01 11.77 -5.66
N LYS A 90 -17.48 12.83 -6.29
CA LYS A 90 -16.04 13.03 -6.44
C LYS A 90 -15.44 13.23 -5.05
N ALA A 91 -15.32 12.16 -4.27
CA ALA A 91 -14.34 12.04 -3.23
C ALA A 91 -13.01 12.07 -3.98
N ALA A 92 -12.48 13.29 -4.11
CA ALA A 92 -11.09 13.54 -4.37
C ALA A 92 -10.30 12.88 -3.23
N VAL A 93 -10.16 11.56 -3.30
CA VAL A 93 -9.07 10.84 -2.66
C VAL A 93 -7.85 11.31 -3.42
N LYS A 94 -7.38 12.48 -2.97
CA LYS A 94 -6.07 13.02 -3.26
C LYS A 94 -5.14 11.90 -2.87
N SER A 95 -4.77 11.09 -3.86
CA SER A 95 -3.75 10.07 -3.78
C SER A 95 -2.49 10.81 -3.37
N ARG A 96 -2.31 10.99 -2.06
CA ARG A 96 -1.07 11.46 -1.48
C ARG A 96 -0.14 10.29 -1.66
N ARG A 97 0.50 10.28 -2.84
CA ARG A 97 1.72 9.53 -3.09
C ARG A 97 2.59 9.77 -1.87
N HIS A 98 2.76 8.75 -1.02
CA HIS A 98 3.85 8.75 -0.07
C HIS A 98 5.13 8.90 -0.91
N PRO A 99 5.93 9.95 -0.70
CA PRO A 99 7.26 9.96 -1.29
C PRO A 99 7.98 8.71 -0.80
N ALA A 100 8.60 7.98 -1.73
CA ALA A 100 9.50 6.91 -1.38
C ALA A 100 10.48 7.45 -0.34
N SER A 101 10.56 6.79 0.82
CA SER A 101 11.49 7.16 1.88
C SER A 101 12.88 7.32 1.28
N PRO A 102 13.62 8.40 1.59
CA PRO A 102 15.01 8.50 1.18
C PRO A 102 15.77 7.46 2.00
N HIS A 103 16.02 6.29 1.39
CA HIS A 103 17.07 5.41 1.86
C HIS A 103 18.38 6.13 1.62
N GLY A 104 18.80 6.93 2.60
CA GLY A 104 20.19 7.28 2.77
C GLY A 104 20.98 5.98 2.80
N THR A 105 21.88 5.83 1.82
CA THR A 105 23.02 4.93 1.89
C THR A 105 23.82 5.32 3.12
N ARG A 106 23.53 4.67 4.25
CA ARG A 106 24.40 4.66 5.43
C ARG A 106 25.21 3.37 5.36
N ASP A 107 26.51 3.55 5.33
CA ASP A 107 27.51 2.49 5.28
C ASP A 107 27.25 1.42 6.34
N ALA A 108 27.26 0.17 5.91
CA ALA A 108 26.77 -0.99 6.65
C ALA A 108 27.75 -1.51 7.72
N ALA A 109 28.68 -0.70 8.21
CA ALA A 109 29.83 -1.19 8.98
C ALA A 109 29.78 -0.98 10.50
N ASP A 110 28.86 -0.16 11.04
CA ASP A 110 28.94 0.22 12.49
C ASP A 110 27.61 0.25 13.27
N MET A 111 26.53 -0.33 12.73
CA MET A 111 25.21 -0.21 13.34
C MET A 111 24.91 -1.37 14.31
N GLN A 112 25.59 -1.38 15.47
CA GLN A 112 24.95 -1.98 16.65
C GLN A 112 23.57 -1.29 16.81
N PRO A 113 22.45 -2.03 16.91
CA PRO A 113 21.13 -1.41 16.99
C PRO A 113 21.06 -0.61 18.28
N SER A 114 21.29 0.70 18.17
CA SER A 114 21.14 1.64 19.27
C SER A 114 19.76 1.40 19.90
N PRO A 115 19.69 1.24 21.24
CA PRO A 115 18.43 0.97 21.91
C PRO A 115 17.40 2.01 21.46
N TYR A 116 16.21 1.52 21.14
CA TYR A 116 15.18 2.33 20.52
C TYR A 116 14.67 3.36 21.54
N SER A 117 15.24 4.56 21.47
CA SER A 117 15.06 5.59 22.50
C SER A 117 13.66 6.19 22.46
N LEU A 118 13.18 6.64 23.63
CA LEU A 118 11.87 7.29 23.76
C LEU A 118 11.75 8.52 22.85
N LEU A 119 12.81 9.33 22.74
CA LEU A 119 12.85 10.50 21.84
C LEU A 119 12.67 10.11 20.37
N ARG A 120 13.27 9.00 19.94
CA ARG A 120 13.11 8.49 18.57
C ARG A 120 11.69 7.97 18.34
N ILE A 121 11.15 7.20 19.28
CA ILE A 121 9.77 6.69 19.22
C ILE A 121 8.79 7.87 19.10
N ALA A 122 8.93 8.87 19.97
CA ALA A 122 8.10 10.07 19.95
C ALA A 122 8.15 10.79 18.60
N LYS A 123 9.35 10.92 18.01
CA LYS A 123 9.49 11.55 16.68
C LYS A 123 8.78 10.76 15.58
N GLU A 124 8.91 9.44 15.60
CA GLU A 124 8.28 8.55 14.63
C GLU A 124 6.73 8.53 14.78
N LEU A 125 6.21 8.64 16.01
CA LEU A 125 4.77 8.81 16.27
C LEU A 125 4.25 10.15 15.73
N GLU A 126 4.96 11.26 15.95
CA GLU A 126 4.58 12.58 15.43
C GLU A 126 4.52 12.60 13.89
N LEU A 127 5.51 11.99 13.24
CA LEU A 127 5.53 11.86 11.77
C LEU A 127 4.37 11.00 11.26
N THR A 128 3.98 9.97 12.02
CA THR A 128 2.81 9.13 11.73
C THR A 128 1.51 9.92 11.89
N ALA A 129 1.38 10.68 12.97
CA ALA A 129 0.19 11.47 13.27
C ALA A 129 -0.07 12.56 12.21
N THR A 130 0.99 13.25 11.76
CA THR A 130 0.94 14.29 10.72
C THR A 130 0.76 13.73 9.30
N GLY A 131 0.89 12.41 9.12
CA GLY A 131 0.84 11.75 7.81
C GLY A 131 2.08 11.99 6.94
N ALA A 132 3.18 12.45 7.53
CA ALA A 132 4.44 12.68 6.82
C ALA A 132 5.15 11.35 6.46
N ALA A 133 5.13 10.38 7.37
CA ALA A 133 5.64 9.03 7.15
C ALA A 133 5.00 8.05 8.14
N TYR A 134 4.88 6.78 7.77
CA TYR A 134 4.24 5.75 8.60
C TYR A 134 5.26 4.83 9.27
N TYR A 135 5.27 4.79 10.61
CA TYR A 135 6.21 3.99 11.40
C TYR A 135 5.50 2.92 12.24
N GLY A 136 5.15 1.79 11.61
CA GLY A 136 4.46 0.69 12.28
C GLY A 136 5.21 0.09 13.48
N ASN A 137 6.55 0.10 13.46
CA ASN A 137 7.34 -0.39 14.60
C ASN A 137 7.23 0.54 15.82
N ALA A 138 7.18 1.86 15.63
CA ALA A 138 6.96 2.82 16.70
C ALA A 138 5.62 2.57 17.38
N LEU A 139 4.56 2.35 16.59
CA LEU A 139 3.23 2.02 17.12
C LEU A 139 3.25 0.75 17.98
N ARG A 140 3.95 -0.30 17.53
CA ARG A 140 4.05 -1.57 18.24
C ARG A 140 4.83 -1.43 19.54
N VAL A 141 6.05 -0.89 19.50
CA VAL A 141 6.94 -0.80 20.67
C VAL A 141 6.38 0.16 21.72
N THR A 142 5.65 1.21 21.31
CA THR A 142 5.05 2.15 22.26
C THR A 142 4.12 1.46 23.26
N LYS A 143 3.44 0.38 22.86
CA LYS A 143 2.52 -0.37 23.74
C LYS A 143 3.22 -1.01 24.94
N ASP A 144 4.51 -1.32 24.78
CA ASP A 144 5.34 -1.98 25.79
C ASP A 144 6.00 -0.97 26.77
N ILE A 145 5.81 0.34 26.55
CA ILE A 145 6.40 1.39 27.39
C ILE A 145 5.60 1.54 28.70
N PRO A 146 6.25 1.49 29.88
CA PRO A 146 5.61 1.78 31.15
C PRO A 146 5.01 3.19 31.16
N GLY A 147 3.76 3.33 31.60
CA GLY A 147 3.05 4.62 31.65
C GLY A 147 2.16 4.90 30.44
N VAL A 148 2.14 4.02 29.43
CA VAL A 148 1.14 4.05 28.36
C VAL A 148 -0.16 3.41 28.85
N SER A 149 -1.26 4.17 28.79
CA SER A 149 -2.59 3.74 29.25
C SER A 149 -3.26 2.77 28.28
N ASP A 150 -4.31 2.08 28.72
CA ASP A 150 -5.07 1.17 27.84
C ASP A 150 -5.79 1.91 26.70
N GLU A 151 -6.25 3.14 26.94
CA GLU A 151 -6.83 3.99 25.91
C GLU A 151 -5.80 4.38 24.83
N GLU A 152 -4.57 4.70 25.26
CA GLU A 152 -3.45 4.97 24.35
C GLU A 152 -3.06 3.73 23.55
N ARG A 153 -3.10 2.53 24.16
CA ARG A 153 -2.88 1.26 23.43
C ARG A 153 -3.95 1.02 22.37
N LEU A 154 -5.22 1.28 22.69
CA LEU A 154 -6.32 1.17 21.73
C LEU A 154 -6.18 2.18 20.58
N LEU A 155 -5.71 3.41 20.87
CA LEU A 155 -5.36 4.39 19.85
C LEU A 155 -4.29 3.87 18.90
N LEU A 156 -3.20 3.30 19.43
CA LEU A 156 -2.11 2.73 18.64
C LEU A 156 -2.59 1.56 17.75
N ASP A 157 -3.49 0.71 18.25
CA ASP A 157 -4.06 -0.40 17.48
C ASP A 157 -4.98 0.09 16.34
N ARG A 158 -5.73 1.19 16.54
CA ARG A 158 -6.51 1.82 15.45
C ARG A 158 -5.59 2.32 14.33
N TYR A 159 -4.49 2.99 14.67
CA TYR A 159 -3.48 3.41 13.70
C TYR A 159 -2.85 2.23 12.97
N ALA A 160 -2.46 1.18 13.71
CA ALA A 160 -1.82 0.00 13.14
C ALA A 160 -2.72 -0.74 12.13
N THR A 161 -4.04 -0.66 12.32
CA THR A 161 -5.05 -1.33 11.47
C THR A 161 -5.66 -0.43 10.40
N GLY A 162 -5.26 0.84 10.32
CA GLY A 162 -5.83 1.80 9.37
C GLY A 162 -7.28 2.19 9.70
N ARG A 163 -7.70 2.04 10.96
CA ARG A 163 -9.06 2.35 11.47
C ARG A 163 -9.10 3.62 12.30
N GLN A 164 -8.10 4.49 12.15
CA GLN A 164 -8.05 5.77 12.84
C GLN A 164 -9.20 6.69 12.43
N ARG A 165 -9.65 7.52 13.36
CA ARG A 165 -10.67 8.56 13.17
C ARG A 165 -10.01 9.94 13.14
N ASP A 166 -10.70 10.97 12.64
CA ASP A 166 -10.18 12.34 12.59
C ASP A 166 -9.54 12.87 13.90
N PRO A 167 -10.12 12.64 15.11
CA PRO A 167 -9.48 13.11 16.35
C PRO A 167 -8.26 12.27 16.79
N ASP A 168 -8.07 11.06 16.25
CA ASP A 168 -6.97 10.18 16.65
C ASP A 168 -5.60 10.79 16.32
N HIS A 169 -5.52 11.68 15.32
CA HIS A 169 -4.29 12.39 14.94
C HIS A 169 -3.79 13.31 16.05
N VAL A 170 -4.69 13.99 16.75
CA VAL A 170 -4.33 14.86 17.88
C VAL A 170 -3.90 14.01 19.06
N ALA A 171 -4.66 12.96 19.39
CA ALA A 171 -4.32 12.06 20.48
C ALA A 171 -2.95 11.37 20.28
N LEU A 172 -2.58 11.03 19.02
CA LEU A 172 -1.28 10.45 18.72
C LEU A 172 -0.14 11.47 18.86
N GLN A 173 -0.39 12.76 18.59
CA GLN A 173 0.56 13.85 18.87
C GLN A 173 0.74 14.07 20.37
N ASP A 174 -0.35 14.05 21.14
CA ASP A 174 -0.29 14.19 22.60
C ASP A 174 0.51 13.05 23.23
N LEU A 175 0.32 11.81 22.76
CA LEU A 175 1.13 10.67 23.17
C LEU A 175 2.61 10.86 22.81
N ALA A 176 2.92 11.39 21.62
CA ALA A 176 4.29 11.69 21.24
C ALA A 176 4.93 12.75 22.16
N ILE A 177 4.19 13.81 22.53
CA ILE A 177 4.65 14.83 23.49
C ILE A 177 4.91 14.20 24.85
N LYS A 178 3.98 13.37 25.35
CA LYS A 178 4.13 12.62 26.60
C LYS A 178 5.41 11.77 26.61
N LEU A 179 5.68 11.02 25.56
CA LEU A 179 6.91 10.21 25.47
C LEU A 179 8.19 11.05 25.48
N ARG A 180 8.19 12.28 24.93
CA ARG A 180 9.34 13.20 25.03
C ARG A 180 9.59 13.67 26.46
N THR A 181 8.54 13.78 27.27
CA THR A 181 8.70 14.19 28.68
C THR A 181 9.19 13.07 29.58
N LEU A 182 9.14 11.80 29.12
CA LEU A 182 9.56 10.63 29.88
C LEU A 182 11.02 10.20 29.64
N GLY A 183 11.67 10.67 28.57
CA GLY A 183 13.01 10.25 28.17
C GLY A 183 13.96 11.43 27.98
#